data_AF-A0A1Q7T8I1-F1
#
_entry.id   AF-A0A1Q7T8I1-F1
#
_cell.length_a   1.000
_cell.length_b   1.000
_cell.length_c   1.000
_cell.angle_alpha   90.00
_cell.angle_beta   90.00
_cell.angle_gamma   90.00
#
_symmetry.space_group_name_H-M   'P 1'
#
loop_
_entity.id
_entity.type
_entity.pdbx_description
1 polymer ?
#
loop_
_entity_poly.entity_id
_entity_poly.type
_entity_poly.pdbx_seq_one_letter_code
_entity_poly.pdbx_strand_id
1 'polypeptide(L)'
;MKHPIPITLTESERASLQTFIHAGKANARTFTRARVLLKAAEGWSDQQICDAFDISRNTSIRVREMYLEGGLEAVLHDKRHQRLSLALTGGQAAHLIAIACSPVPTGHDHWTVRLLAGKAVELGNALVDLARNHPPVAQKNELKPWQHEQWCIPAVGAEFVAAMEDVLDRDVEEDDPRYPKVCFDEKLVALRRTCGPQSRWNQGRQSTSMTSMSGWARPTCFSSSTPPGAGAMSR
;
A
#
# COMPACT_ATOMS: atom_id res chain seq x y z
N MET A 1 -16.68 1.03 42.56
CA MET A 1 -17.00 0.05 41.50
C MET A 1 -18.38 0.38 40.97
N LYS A 2 -18.59 0.55 39.65
CA LYS A 2 -19.95 0.74 39.11
C LYS A 2 -20.75 -0.54 39.32
N HIS A 3 -21.93 -0.42 39.92
CA HIS A 3 -22.86 -1.53 40.12
C HIS A 3 -23.49 -1.95 38.79
N PRO A 4 -23.79 -3.25 38.60
CA PRO A 4 -24.44 -3.72 37.39
C PRO A 4 -25.81 -3.05 37.27
N ILE A 5 -26.06 -2.45 36.12
CA ILE A 5 -27.32 -1.79 35.80
C ILE A 5 -28.42 -2.87 35.72
N PRO A 6 -29.46 -2.82 36.55
CA PRO A 6 -30.57 -3.78 36.45
C PRO A 6 -31.31 -3.56 35.13
N ILE A 7 -31.60 -4.66 34.42
CA ILE A 7 -32.33 -4.64 33.15
C ILE A 7 -33.66 -5.36 33.38
N THR A 8 -34.75 -4.71 33.05
CA THR A 8 -36.09 -5.31 33.06
C THR A 8 -36.56 -5.44 31.62
N LEU A 9 -36.72 -6.68 31.15
CA LEU A 9 -37.31 -6.97 29.85
C LEU A 9 -38.80 -7.24 30.02
N THR A 10 -39.61 -6.75 29.09
CA THR A 10 -41.01 -7.18 28.95
C THR A 10 -41.08 -8.60 28.42
N GLU A 11 -42.21 -9.29 28.65
CA GLU A 11 -42.39 -10.66 28.17
C GLU A 11 -42.33 -10.76 26.64
N SER A 12 -42.84 -9.74 25.93
CA SER A 12 -42.75 -9.67 24.47
C SER A 12 -41.30 -9.51 23.99
N GLU A 13 -40.48 -8.69 24.64
CA GLU A 13 -39.06 -8.55 24.32
C GLU A 13 -38.28 -9.85 24.60
N ARG A 14 -38.59 -10.53 25.71
CA ARG A 14 -38.00 -11.83 26.04
C ARG A 14 -38.33 -12.87 24.97
N ALA A 15 -39.59 -12.97 24.55
CA ALA A 15 -40.02 -13.88 23.48
C ALA A 15 -39.36 -13.54 22.13
N SER A 16 -39.24 -12.26 21.78
CA SER A 16 -38.54 -11.80 20.58
C SER A 16 -37.06 -12.18 20.59
N LEU A 17 -36.36 -11.97 21.71
CA LEU A 17 -34.95 -12.36 21.87
C LEU A 17 -34.74 -13.87 21.75
N GLN A 18 -35.61 -14.67 22.36
CA GLN A 18 -35.54 -16.14 22.27
C GLN A 18 -35.77 -16.61 20.83
N THR A 19 -36.78 -16.04 20.17
CA THR A 19 -37.05 -16.32 18.74
C THR A 19 -35.86 -15.96 17.87
N PHE A 20 -35.25 -14.79 18.10
CA PHE A 20 -34.06 -14.34 17.38
C PHE A 20 -32.86 -15.27 17.59
N ILE A 21 -32.61 -15.69 18.83
CA ILE A 21 -31.53 -16.62 19.17
C ILE A 21 -31.75 -17.99 18.51
N HIS A 22 -32.99 -18.49 18.50
CA HIS A 22 -33.34 -19.77 17.90
C HIS A 22 -33.35 -19.74 16.36
N ALA A 23 -33.64 -18.58 15.75
CA ALA A 23 -33.62 -18.44 14.30
C ALA A 23 -32.21 -18.65 13.69
N GLY A 24 -31.14 -18.42 14.46
CA GLY A 24 -29.76 -18.74 14.06
C GLY A 24 -29.19 -17.87 12.93
N LYS A 25 -29.88 -16.79 12.51
CA LYS A 25 -29.47 -15.90 11.42
C LYS A 25 -29.08 -14.50 11.93
N ALA A 26 -27.81 -14.32 12.30
CA ALA A 26 -27.18 -13.02 12.57
C ALA A 26 -25.65 -13.16 12.66
N ASN A 27 -24.93 -12.04 12.76
CA ASN A 27 -23.49 -12.10 13.05
C ASN A 27 -23.26 -12.53 14.53
N ALA A 28 -22.08 -13.09 14.81
CA ALA A 28 -21.73 -13.60 16.13
C ALA A 28 -21.83 -12.53 17.24
N ARG A 29 -21.45 -11.28 16.92
CA ARG A 29 -21.49 -10.16 17.87
C ARG A 29 -22.93 -9.88 18.32
N THR A 30 -23.88 -9.83 17.40
CA THR A 30 -25.30 -9.61 17.68
C THR A 30 -25.86 -10.74 18.54
N PHE A 31 -25.52 -11.99 18.27
CA PHE A 31 -25.92 -13.12 19.13
C PHE A 31 -25.39 -13.00 20.54
N THR A 32 -24.11 -12.65 20.70
CA THR A 32 -23.52 -12.44 22.03
C THR A 32 -24.26 -11.33 22.77
N ARG A 33 -24.55 -10.19 22.11
CA ARG A 33 -25.32 -9.10 22.75
C ARG A 33 -26.72 -9.54 23.18
N ALA A 34 -27.45 -10.27 22.33
CA ALA A 34 -28.78 -10.79 22.66
C ALA A 34 -28.74 -11.75 23.87
N ARG A 35 -27.76 -12.68 23.91
CA ARG A 35 -27.58 -13.61 25.03
C ARG A 35 -27.19 -12.88 26.32
N VAL A 36 -26.29 -11.90 26.23
CA VAL A 36 -25.90 -11.04 27.34
C VAL A 36 -27.11 -10.31 27.92
N LEU A 37 -27.96 -9.73 27.07
CA LEU A 37 -29.16 -9.01 27.51
C LEU A 37 -30.16 -9.93 28.22
N LEU A 38 -30.38 -11.15 27.68
CA LEU A 38 -31.25 -12.14 28.29
C LEU A 38 -30.75 -12.56 29.69
N LYS A 39 -29.44 -12.85 29.83
CA LYS A 39 -28.83 -13.20 31.12
C LYS A 39 -28.80 -12.04 32.10
N ALA A 40 -28.56 -10.83 31.60
CA ALA A 40 -28.64 -9.61 32.38
C ALA A 40 -30.03 -9.41 33.01
N ALA A 41 -31.11 -9.72 32.27
CA ALA A 41 -32.48 -9.67 32.75
C ALA A 41 -32.86 -10.82 33.70
N GLU A 42 -32.13 -11.93 33.67
CA GLU A 42 -32.23 -13.02 34.66
C GLU A 42 -31.49 -12.70 35.98
N GLY A 43 -30.92 -11.50 36.12
CA GLY A 43 -30.23 -11.05 37.32
C GLY A 43 -28.75 -11.44 37.40
N TRP A 44 -28.15 -11.89 36.29
CA TRP A 44 -26.74 -12.27 36.28
C TRP A 44 -25.84 -11.04 36.46
N SER A 45 -24.78 -11.20 37.26
CA SER A 45 -23.72 -10.21 37.41
C SER A 45 -22.86 -10.11 36.15
N ASP A 46 -22.21 -8.96 35.95
CA ASP A 46 -21.31 -8.78 34.80
C ASP A 46 -20.21 -9.84 34.78
N GLN A 47 -19.69 -10.26 35.95
CA GLN A 47 -18.63 -11.27 36.04
C GLN A 47 -19.11 -12.62 35.51
N GLN A 48 -20.29 -13.09 35.96
CA GLN A 48 -20.88 -14.34 35.47
C GLN A 48 -21.13 -14.30 33.94
N ILE A 49 -21.51 -13.15 33.41
CA ILE A 49 -21.69 -12.95 31.96
C ILE A 49 -20.35 -12.99 31.23
N CYS A 50 -19.30 -12.36 31.78
CA CYS A 50 -17.96 -12.38 31.18
C CYS A 50 -17.42 -13.81 31.11
N ASP A 51 -17.55 -14.56 32.20
CA ASP A 51 -17.04 -15.93 32.30
C ASP A 51 -17.83 -16.90 31.41
N ALA A 52 -19.14 -16.68 31.22
CA ALA A 52 -19.97 -17.56 30.40
C ALA A 52 -19.84 -17.34 28.89
N PHE A 53 -19.46 -16.13 28.45
CA PHE A 53 -19.43 -15.76 27.03
C PHE A 53 -18.05 -15.32 26.54
N ASP A 54 -17.01 -15.44 27.36
CA ASP A 54 -15.63 -15.02 27.05
C ASP A 54 -15.54 -13.57 26.56
N ILE A 55 -16.27 -12.66 27.21
CA ILE A 55 -16.30 -11.23 26.86
C ILE A 55 -15.70 -10.35 27.95
N SER A 56 -15.22 -9.17 27.55
CA SER A 56 -14.82 -8.14 28.51
C SER A 56 -16.01 -7.55 29.26
N ARG A 57 -15.79 -7.13 30.50
CA ARG A 57 -16.78 -6.42 31.32
C ARG A 57 -17.36 -5.19 30.62
N ASN A 58 -16.54 -4.44 29.89
CA ASN A 58 -16.99 -3.27 29.13
C ASN A 58 -18.00 -3.63 28.04
N THR A 59 -17.91 -4.83 27.46
CA THR A 59 -18.89 -5.30 26.48
C THR A 59 -20.25 -5.51 27.15
N SER A 60 -20.28 -6.16 28.33
CA SER A 60 -21.52 -6.36 29.09
C SER A 60 -22.17 -5.02 29.48
N ILE A 61 -21.39 -4.08 30.02
CA ILE A 61 -21.87 -2.75 30.40
C ILE A 61 -22.46 -2.00 29.19
N ARG A 62 -21.75 -1.99 28.05
CA ARG A 62 -22.23 -1.31 26.83
C ARG A 62 -23.51 -1.91 26.29
N VAL A 63 -23.72 -3.22 26.42
CA VAL A 63 -24.98 -3.86 25.99
C VAL A 63 -26.14 -3.39 26.87
N ARG A 64 -25.94 -3.29 28.18
CA ARG A 64 -26.93 -2.76 29.12
C ARG A 64 -27.25 -1.28 28.81
N GLU A 65 -26.22 -0.45 28.62
CA GLU A 65 -26.37 0.97 28.25
C GLU A 65 -27.13 1.14 26.92
N MET A 66 -26.78 0.33 25.90
CA MET A 66 -27.43 0.35 24.59
C MET A 66 -28.92 0.02 24.66
N TYR A 67 -29.30 -0.94 25.51
CA TYR A 67 -30.72 -1.24 25.76
C TYR A 67 -31.44 -0.08 26.45
N LEU A 68 -30.82 0.55 27.46
CA LEU A 68 -31.43 1.68 28.15
C LEU A 68 -31.61 2.91 27.25
N GLU A 69 -30.65 3.16 26.35
CA GLU A 69 -30.69 4.33 25.45
C GLU A 69 -31.61 4.14 24.24
N GLY A 70 -31.70 2.92 23.70
CA GLY A 70 -32.33 2.67 22.40
C GLY A 70 -33.17 1.40 22.30
N GLY A 71 -33.44 0.74 23.43
CA GLY A 71 -34.27 -0.45 23.52
C GLY A 71 -33.68 -1.68 22.84
N LEU A 72 -34.57 -2.64 22.55
CA LEU A 72 -34.20 -3.93 21.94
C LEU A 72 -33.54 -3.76 20.56
N GLU A 73 -34.08 -2.87 19.73
CA GLU A 73 -33.61 -2.65 18.36
C GLU A 73 -32.16 -2.14 18.33
N ALA A 74 -31.78 -1.28 19.26
CA ALA A 74 -30.40 -0.79 19.36
C ALA A 74 -29.40 -1.92 19.66
N VAL A 75 -29.82 -2.95 20.42
CA VAL A 75 -28.97 -4.10 20.76
C VAL A 75 -28.82 -5.06 19.58
N LEU A 76 -29.90 -5.28 18.84
CA LEU A 76 -29.95 -6.21 17.72
C LEU A 76 -29.32 -5.64 16.43
N HIS A 77 -29.35 -4.32 16.25
CA HIS A 77 -28.86 -3.67 15.05
C HIS A 77 -27.62 -2.81 15.33
N ASP A 78 -26.55 -3.05 14.58
CA ASP A 78 -25.40 -2.15 14.63
C ASP A 78 -25.79 -0.77 14.09
N LYS A 79 -25.38 0.28 14.82
CA LYS A 79 -25.52 1.67 14.35
C LYS A 79 -24.87 1.78 12.97
N ARG A 80 -25.69 2.09 11.96
CA ARG A 80 -25.20 2.36 10.61
C ARG A 80 -24.31 3.58 10.71
N HIS A 81 -23.00 3.38 10.57
CA HIS A 81 -22.08 4.49 10.50
C HIS A 81 -22.41 5.27 9.24
N GLN A 82 -22.74 6.56 9.40
CA GLN A 82 -22.91 7.45 8.27
C GLN A 82 -21.57 7.43 7.52
N ARG A 83 -21.59 6.93 6.28
CA ARG A 83 -20.40 6.97 5.45
C ARG A 83 -20.08 8.44 5.27
N LEU A 84 -18.88 8.84 5.71
CA LEU A 84 -18.37 10.19 5.46
C LEU A 84 -18.53 10.48 3.97
N SER A 85 -19.18 11.60 3.65
CA SER A 85 -19.24 12.08 2.27
C SER A 85 -17.82 12.30 1.77
N LEU A 86 -17.52 11.78 0.59
CA LEU A 86 -16.23 12.03 -0.05
C LEU A 86 -16.04 13.55 -0.22
N ALA A 87 -14.86 14.05 0.13
CA ALA A 87 -14.53 15.46 0.01
C ALA A 87 -14.51 15.95 -1.45
N LEU A 88 -14.38 15.02 -2.40
CA LEU A 88 -14.40 15.26 -3.83
C LEU A 88 -15.53 14.45 -4.47
N THR A 89 -16.27 15.10 -5.36
CA THR A 89 -17.16 14.41 -6.30
C THR A 89 -16.36 13.56 -7.29
N GLY A 90 -17.01 12.60 -7.96
CA GLY A 90 -16.35 11.76 -8.97
C GLY A 90 -15.70 12.57 -10.10
N GLY A 91 -16.35 13.65 -10.55
CA GLY A 91 -15.78 14.56 -11.56
C GLY A 91 -14.54 15.30 -11.08
N GLN A 92 -14.57 15.81 -9.85
CA GLN A 92 -13.42 16.48 -9.23
C GLN A 92 -12.24 15.51 -9.04
N ALA A 93 -12.52 14.27 -8.63
CA ALA A 93 -11.50 13.23 -8.51
C ALA A 93 -10.87 12.87 -9.86
N ALA A 94 -11.68 12.70 -10.92
CA ALA A 94 -11.19 12.42 -12.27
C ALA A 94 -10.30 13.55 -12.81
N HIS A 95 -10.70 14.80 -12.58
CA HIS A 95 -9.91 15.96 -12.97
C HIS A 95 -8.56 16.03 -12.22
N LEU A 96 -8.56 15.76 -10.91
CA LEU A 96 -7.34 15.72 -10.11
C LEU A 96 -6.40 14.58 -10.52
N ILE A 97 -6.94 13.44 -10.93
CA ILE A 97 -6.18 12.32 -11.50
C ILE A 97 -5.56 12.71 -12.84
N ALA A 98 -6.30 13.40 -13.71
CA ALA A 98 -5.75 13.90 -14.97
C ALA A 98 -4.55 14.84 -14.74
N ILE A 99 -4.62 15.69 -13.71
CA ILE A 99 -3.50 16.57 -13.30
C ILE A 99 -2.33 15.75 -12.79
N ALA A 100 -2.57 14.74 -11.95
CA ALA A 100 -1.52 13.87 -11.43
C ALA A 100 -0.79 13.08 -12.55
N CYS A 101 -1.46 12.85 -13.67
CA CYS A 101 -0.88 12.22 -14.87
C CYS A 101 -0.21 13.23 -15.83
N SER A 102 -0.26 14.53 -15.54
CA SER A 102 0.37 15.57 -16.36
C SER A 102 1.81 15.86 -15.91
N PRO A 103 2.64 16.56 -16.72
CA PRO A 103 3.97 16.95 -16.31
C PRO A 103 3.95 17.72 -14.99
N VAL A 104 4.85 17.33 -14.09
CA VAL A 104 5.00 17.96 -12.79
C VAL A 104 5.48 19.42 -12.93
N PRO A 105 5.04 20.36 -12.07
CA PRO A 105 5.53 21.73 -12.08
C PRO A 105 7.04 21.82 -11.89
N THR A 106 7.65 22.89 -12.41
CA THR A 106 9.09 23.13 -12.33
C THR A 106 9.58 23.14 -10.86
N GLY A 107 10.69 22.46 -10.60
CA GLY A 107 11.27 22.34 -9.25
C GLY A 107 10.75 21.17 -8.42
N HIS A 108 9.96 20.27 -9.02
CA HIS A 108 9.49 19.05 -8.38
C HIS A 108 9.70 17.83 -9.29
N ASP A 109 10.03 16.68 -8.70
CA ASP A 109 10.27 15.44 -9.45
C ASP A 109 8.99 14.64 -9.73
N HIS A 110 7.95 14.80 -8.90
CA HIS A 110 6.66 14.12 -9.02
C HIS A 110 5.53 14.90 -8.31
N TRP A 111 4.28 14.56 -8.63
CA TRP A 111 3.11 15.10 -7.94
C TRP A 111 3.03 14.59 -6.51
N THR A 112 3.25 15.48 -5.53
CA THR A 112 2.98 15.19 -4.13
C THR A 112 1.51 15.48 -3.79
N VAL A 113 0.97 14.83 -2.75
CA VAL A 113 -0.38 15.11 -2.26
C VAL A 113 -0.58 16.60 -1.94
N ARG A 114 0.45 17.29 -1.45
CA ARG A 114 0.38 18.73 -1.14
C ARG A 114 0.31 19.61 -2.40
N LEU A 115 1.00 19.22 -3.47
CA LEU A 115 0.90 19.92 -4.77
C LEU A 115 -0.47 19.70 -5.41
N LEU A 116 -0.98 18.47 -5.35
CA LEU A 116 -2.32 18.14 -5.84
C LEU A 116 -3.41 18.85 -5.02
N ALA A 117 -3.24 18.96 -3.71
CA ALA A 117 -4.11 19.76 -2.83
C ALA A 117 -4.16 21.23 -3.27
N GLY A 118 -2.99 21.84 -3.48
CA GLY A 118 -2.90 23.21 -3.97
C GLY A 118 -3.59 23.39 -5.33
N LYS A 119 -3.36 22.47 -6.27
CA LYS A 119 -4.04 22.47 -7.57
C LYS A 119 -5.55 22.26 -7.47
N ALA A 120 -6.02 21.43 -6.54
CA ALA A 120 -7.46 21.24 -6.31
C ALA A 120 -8.13 22.55 -5.88
N VAL A 121 -7.47 23.32 -5.01
CA VAL A 121 -7.95 24.64 -4.54
C VAL A 121 -7.91 25.67 -5.66
N GLU A 122 -6.79 25.76 -6.41
CA GLU A 122 -6.64 26.68 -7.54
C GLU A 122 -7.74 26.51 -8.61
N LEU A 123 -8.16 25.27 -8.85
CA LEU A 123 -9.17 24.93 -9.87
C LEU A 123 -10.61 25.01 -9.37
N GLY A 124 -10.83 25.53 -8.15
CA GLY A 124 -12.17 25.66 -7.55
C GLY A 124 -12.83 24.31 -7.23
N ASN A 125 -12.04 23.23 -7.14
CA ASN A 125 -12.53 21.86 -7.10
C ASN A 125 -12.80 21.28 -5.70
N ALA A 126 -12.69 22.07 -4.61
CA ALA A 126 -13.48 21.98 -3.37
C ALA A 126 -12.82 22.66 -2.16
N LEU A 127 -13.67 23.04 -1.18
CA LEU A 127 -13.38 23.19 0.24
C LEU A 127 -12.76 21.87 0.77
N VAL A 128 -11.42 21.76 0.91
CA VAL A 128 -10.84 20.55 1.54
C VAL A 128 -9.63 20.86 2.39
N ASP A 129 -9.86 20.76 3.70
CA ASP A 129 -8.85 20.41 4.69
C ASP A 129 -8.45 18.94 4.42
N LEU A 130 -7.36 18.73 3.65
CA LEU A 130 -6.78 17.40 3.44
C LEU A 130 -5.99 17.00 4.69
N ALA A 131 -6.74 16.84 5.79
CA ALA A 131 -6.19 16.33 7.03
C ALA A 131 -5.63 14.93 6.77
N ARG A 132 -4.32 14.78 7.04
CA ARG A 132 -3.60 13.51 7.02
C ARG A 132 -4.35 12.50 7.89
N ASN A 133 -5.20 11.65 7.32
CA ASN A 133 -5.66 10.40 7.92
C ASN A 133 -6.41 9.63 6.86
N HIS A 134 -5.67 8.78 6.14
CA HIS A 134 -6.12 7.88 5.08
C HIS A 134 -6.81 8.59 3.90
N PRO A 135 -6.29 8.47 2.66
CA PRO A 135 -7.07 8.89 1.50
C PRO A 135 -8.43 8.21 1.61
N PRO A 136 -9.56 8.94 1.56
CA PRO A 136 -10.86 8.29 1.43
C PRO A 136 -10.75 7.32 0.26
N VAL A 137 -11.30 6.10 0.41
CA VAL A 137 -11.20 5.02 -0.58
C VAL A 137 -11.45 5.62 -1.95
N ALA A 138 -10.37 5.89 -2.69
CA ALA A 138 -10.48 6.44 -4.02
C ALA A 138 -11.27 5.38 -4.77
N GLN A 139 -12.39 5.78 -5.36
CA GLN A 139 -13.15 4.89 -6.22
C GLN A 139 -12.14 4.33 -7.20
N LYS A 140 -11.92 3.01 -7.15
CA LYS A 140 -10.82 2.34 -7.82
C LYS A 140 -11.09 2.55 -9.31
N ASN A 141 -10.49 3.58 -9.89
CA ASN A 141 -10.64 3.86 -11.30
C ASN A 141 -10.17 2.62 -12.06
N GLU A 142 -10.86 2.30 -13.16
CA GLU A 142 -10.49 1.18 -14.01
C GLU A 142 -9.05 1.35 -14.53
N LEU A 143 -8.64 2.60 -14.73
CA LEU A 143 -7.28 2.98 -15.05
C LEU A 143 -6.37 2.84 -13.82
N LYS A 144 -5.33 2.02 -13.95
CA LYS A 144 -4.28 1.84 -12.96
C LYS A 144 -2.93 2.31 -13.54
N PRO A 145 -2.61 3.62 -13.51
CA PRO A 145 -1.40 4.16 -14.12
C PRO A 145 -0.09 3.57 -13.58
N TRP A 146 -0.11 2.99 -12.37
CA TRP A 146 1.02 2.29 -11.75
C TRP A 146 1.16 0.83 -12.17
N GLN A 147 0.18 0.26 -12.88
CA GLN A 147 0.23 -1.12 -13.37
C GLN A 147 0.97 -1.12 -14.72
N HIS A 148 2.23 -1.55 -14.71
CA HIS A 148 2.98 -1.81 -15.93
C HIS A 148 2.69 -3.24 -16.41
N GLU A 149 2.04 -3.38 -17.56
CA GLU A 149 1.93 -4.68 -18.23
C GLU A 149 3.20 -4.91 -19.05
N GLN A 150 3.90 -6.00 -18.74
CA GLN A 150 5.11 -6.42 -19.43
C GLN A 150 4.89 -7.81 -20.03
N TRP A 151 5.52 -8.06 -21.17
CA TRP A 151 5.59 -9.39 -21.73
C TRP A 151 6.53 -10.22 -20.86
N CYS A 152 5.95 -11.04 -19.98
CA CYS A 152 6.71 -12.01 -19.21
C CYS A 152 6.98 -13.25 -20.06
N ILE A 153 8.15 -13.86 -19.87
CA ILE A 153 8.44 -15.22 -20.35
C ILE A 153 7.33 -16.14 -19.80
N PRO A 154 6.77 -17.07 -20.60
CA PRO A 154 5.68 -17.95 -20.17
C PRO A 154 6.06 -18.79 -18.95
N ALA A 155 5.04 -19.41 -18.33
CA ALA A 155 5.10 -20.10 -17.05
C ALA A 155 6.40 -20.89 -16.82
N VAL A 156 7.04 -20.62 -15.67
CA VAL A 156 8.27 -21.27 -15.23
C VAL A 156 7.98 -22.74 -14.90
N GLY A 157 8.33 -23.62 -15.83
CA GLY A 157 8.26 -25.08 -15.66
C GLY A 157 9.55 -25.68 -15.12
N ALA A 158 9.51 -26.93 -14.66
CA ALA A 158 10.68 -27.63 -14.13
C ALA A 158 11.84 -27.72 -15.13
N GLU A 159 11.54 -27.91 -16.42
CA GLU A 159 12.55 -27.95 -17.49
C GLU A 159 13.27 -26.59 -17.65
N PHE A 160 12.53 -25.48 -17.55
CA PHE A 160 13.11 -24.14 -17.58
C PHE A 160 14.02 -23.88 -16.37
N VAL A 161 13.60 -24.32 -15.18
CA VAL A 161 14.41 -24.19 -13.97
C VAL A 161 15.69 -25.02 -14.07
N ALA A 162 15.61 -26.26 -14.55
CA ALA A 162 16.78 -27.10 -14.75
C ALA A 162 17.79 -26.47 -15.74
N ALA A 163 17.32 -25.97 -16.89
CA ALA A 163 18.18 -25.28 -17.84
C ALA A 163 18.78 -23.97 -17.30
N MET A 164 18.04 -23.25 -16.44
CA MET A 164 18.54 -22.07 -15.75
C MET A 164 19.62 -22.43 -14.72
N GLU A 165 19.43 -23.49 -13.95
CA GLU A 165 20.42 -24.00 -12.97
C GLU A 165 21.72 -24.41 -13.66
N ASP A 166 21.66 -25.10 -14.81
CA ASP A 166 22.85 -25.45 -15.62
C ASP A 166 23.67 -24.22 -16.04
N VAL A 167 22.99 -23.11 -16.39
CA VAL A 167 23.67 -21.85 -16.75
C VAL A 167 24.30 -21.19 -15.51
N LEU A 168 23.60 -21.20 -14.38
CA LEU A 168 24.10 -20.60 -13.15
C LEU A 168 25.32 -21.35 -12.59
N ASP A 169 25.31 -22.69 -12.65
CA ASP A 169 26.45 -23.51 -12.23
C ASP A 169 27.71 -23.14 -13.02
N ARG A 170 27.56 -22.94 -14.33
CA ARG A 170 28.64 -22.47 -15.21
C ARG A 170 29.13 -21.07 -14.84
N ASP A 171 28.25 -20.16 -14.43
CA ASP A 171 28.66 -18.82 -14.00
C ASP A 171 29.45 -18.84 -12.69
N VAL A 172 29.16 -19.77 -11.77
CA VAL A 172 29.82 -19.87 -10.45
C VAL A 172 31.22 -20.52 -10.52
N GLU A 173 31.56 -21.27 -11.57
CA GLU A 173 32.90 -21.85 -11.74
C GLU A 173 34.02 -20.78 -11.68
N GLU A 174 35.21 -21.14 -11.17
CA GLU A 174 36.36 -20.23 -11.21
C GLU A 174 36.81 -19.94 -12.65
N ASP A 175 37.19 -18.70 -12.93
CA ASP A 175 37.62 -18.29 -14.27
C ASP A 175 38.97 -18.94 -14.64
N ASP A 176 38.98 -19.85 -15.62
CA ASP A 176 40.20 -20.42 -16.22
C ASP A 176 40.57 -19.66 -17.51
N PRO A 177 41.76 -19.03 -17.59
CA PRO A 177 42.23 -18.33 -18.80
C PRO A 177 42.34 -19.22 -20.05
N ARG A 178 42.41 -20.55 -19.90
CA ARG A 178 42.43 -21.51 -21.00
C ARG A 178 41.03 -21.84 -21.52
N TYR A 179 39.99 -21.55 -20.74
CA TYR A 179 38.58 -21.82 -21.05
C TYR A 179 37.71 -20.60 -20.72
N PRO A 180 37.84 -19.49 -21.48
CA PRO A 180 37.08 -18.28 -21.21
C PRO A 180 35.57 -18.53 -21.37
N LYS A 181 34.77 -18.05 -20.42
CA LYS A 181 33.31 -18.02 -20.53
C LYS A 181 32.90 -16.87 -21.46
N VAL A 182 32.07 -17.17 -22.46
CA VAL A 182 31.60 -16.17 -23.43
C VAL A 182 30.08 -16.26 -23.56
N CYS A 183 29.39 -15.15 -23.30
CA CYS A 183 27.95 -15.03 -23.46
C CYS A 183 27.66 -14.22 -24.74
N PHE A 184 26.89 -14.80 -25.66
CA PHE A 184 26.42 -14.14 -26.86
C PHE A 184 24.90 -13.95 -26.79
N ASP A 185 24.42 -12.77 -27.15
CA ASP A 185 23.01 -12.46 -27.31
C ASP A 185 22.81 -11.71 -28.64
N GLU A 186 21.72 -12.01 -29.33
CA GLU A 186 21.37 -11.37 -30.58
C GLU A 186 20.32 -10.30 -30.34
N LYS A 187 20.66 -9.05 -30.67
CA LYS A 187 19.71 -7.94 -30.60
C LYS A 187 19.27 -7.52 -32.00
N LEU A 188 17.98 -7.65 -32.28
CA LEU A 188 17.39 -7.07 -33.49
C LEU A 188 17.52 -5.54 -33.45
N VAL A 189 18.33 -4.99 -34.35
CA VAL A 189 18.42 -3.55 -34.58
C VAL A 189 17.51 -3.19 -35.75
N ALA A 190 16.31 -2.71 -35.43
CA ALA A 190 15.41 -2.19 -36.45
C ALA A 190 15.84 -0.76 -36.85
N LEU A 191 16.14 -0.56 -38.14
CA LEU A 191 16.34 0.77 -38.72
C LEU A 191 15.00 1.53 -38.71
N ARG A 192 14.78 2.35 -37.68
CA ARG A 192 13.65 3.28 -37.62
C ARG A 192 14.11 4.66 -38.09
N ARG A 193 13.38 5.26 -39.03
CA ARG A 193 13.53 6.69 -39.36
C ARG A 193 13.27 7.49 -38.08
N THR A 194 14.15 8.43 -37.76
CA THR A 194 14.04 9.24 -36.53
C THR A 194 12.84 10.17 -36.65
N CYS A 195 11.73 9.82 -35.99
CA CYS A 195 10.51 10.64 -35.89
C CYS A 195 10.27 11.00 -34.42
N GLY A 196 11.11 11.82 -33.83
CA GLY A 196 10.95 12.30 -32.46
C GLY A 196 11.73 13.61 -32.24
N PRO A 197 11.29 14.48 -31.32
CA PRO A 197 12.03 15.70 -31.02
C PRO A 197 13.44 15.34 -30.54
N GLN A 198 14.46 16.01 -31.08
CA GLN A 198 15.86 15.85 -30.67
C GLN A 198 15.98 16.13 -29.16
N SER A 199 15.99 15.08 -28.34
CA SER A 199 16.54 15.20 -27.01
C SER A 199 18.04 15.46 -27.17
N ARG A 200 18.57 16.43 -26.40
CA ARG A 200 20.02 16.58 -26.27
C ARG A 200 20.55 15.27 -25.72
N TRP A 201 21.24 14.53 -26.58
CA TRP A 201 22.10 13.43 -26.19
C TRP A 201 23.07 13.92 -25.12
N ASN A 202 22.96 13.42 -23.89
CA ASN A 202 24.01 13.55 -22.90
C ASN A 202 25.21 12.73 -23.40
N GLN A 203 26.26 13.37 -23.88
CA GLN A 203 27.54 12.75 -24.24
C GLN A 203 28.33 12.25 -23.01
N GLY A 204 27.66 11.77 -21.96
CA GLY A 204 28.26 11.51 -20.65
C GLY A 204 27.95 10.15 -20.04
N ARG A 205 27.53 9.15 -20.83
CA ARG A 205 27.38 7.79 -20.32
C ARG A 205 27.96 6.79 -21.32
N GLN A 206 29.29 6.79 -21.44
CA GLN A 206 29.98 5.54 -21.74
C GLN A 206 29.66 4.57 -20.61
N SER A 207 29.07 3.43 -20.94
CA SER A 207 28.88 2.32 -20.00
C SER A 207 30.25 1.82 -19.55
N THR A 208 30.74 2.31 -18.42
CA THR A 208 31.80 1.63 -17.68
C THR A 208 31.10 0.75 -16.65
N SER A 209 30.79 -0.49 -17.02
CA SER A 209 30.55 -1.55 -16.04
C SER A 209 31.90 -2.10 -15.62
N MET A 210 32.54 -1.42 -14.67
CA MET A 210 33.59 -2.00 -13.82
C MET A 210 33.14 -1.84 -12.37
N THR A 211 32.59 -2.92 -11.83
CA THR A 211 32.54 -3.23 -10.39
C THR A 211 32.60 -4.77 -10.40
N SER A 212 33.57 -5.49 -9.87
CA SER A 212 34.25 -5.36 -8.59
C SER A 212 35.53 -6.22 -8.64
N MET A 213 36.70 -5.60 -8.55
CA MET A 213 37.90 -6.27 -8.04
C MET A 213 38.06 -5.84 -6.59
N SER A 214 37.70 -6.72 -5.66
CA SER A 214 38.12 -6.64 -4.27
C SER A 214 39.59 -7.00 -4.17
N GLY A 215 40.44 -5.98 -4.03
CA GLY A 215 41.87 -6.13 -3.72
C GLY A 215 42.37 -4.88 -3.00
N TRP A 216 42.51 -4.97 -1.69
CA TRP A 216 43.08 -3.91 -0.85
C TRP A 216 44.54 -3.63 -1.26
N ALA A 217 44.80 -2.44 -1.80
CA ALA A 217 46.10 -1.79 -1.71
C ALA A 217 45.91 -0.26 -1.78
N ARG A 218 46.36 0.45 -0.74
CA ARG A 218 46.29 1.91 -0.60
C ARG A 218 47.21 2.60 -1.61
N PRO A 219 46.79 3.67 -2.31
CA PRO A 219 47.72 4.58 -2.96
C PRO A 219 48.03 5.77 -2.04
N THR A 220 49.30 5.88 -1.66
CA THR A 220 49.92 7.11 -1.15
C THR A 220 49.94 8.18 -2.25
N CYS A 221 49.46 9.37 -1.92
CA CYS A 221 49.52 10.56 -2.74
C CYS A 221 50.97 10.97 -3.07
N PHE A 222 51.24 11.35 -4.31
CA PHE A 222 52.23 12.39 -4.58
C PHE A 222 51.85 13.23 -5.80
N SER A 223 51.66 14.51 -5.54
CA SER A 223 51.42 15.59 -6.51
C SER A 223 52.67 16.48 -6.58
N SER A 224 53.12 16.82 -7.78
CA SER A 224 53.83 18.08 -8.12
C SER A 224 54.05 18.07 -9.64
N SER A 225 53.37 18.91 -10.42
CA SER A 225 53.57 20.35 -10.66
C SER A 225 54.73 20.68 -11.62
N THR A 226 54.30 21.06 -12.85
CA THR A 226 54.84 22.13 -13.71
C THR A 226 56.06 21.85 -14.63
N PRO A 227 56.02 22.26 -15.91
CA PRO A 227 57.11 22.09 -16.89
C PRO A 227 58.02 23.33 -17.01
N PRO A 228 59.19 23.19 -17.63
CA PRO A 228 59.79 24.23 -18.49
C PRO A 228 60.03 23.65 -19.90
N GLY A 229 59.94 24.37 -21.02
CA GLY A 229 60.47 25.70 -21.30
C GLY A 229 61.40 25.56 -22.51
N ALA A 230 61.09 26.26 -23.60
CA ALA A 230 61.78 26.20 -24.89
C ALA A 230 63.23 26.71 -24.84
N GLY A 231 64.11 26.20 -25.71
CA GLY A 231 65.44 26.78 -25.96
C GLY A 231 66.36 26.00 -26.91
N ALA A 232 66.44 26.47 -28.16
CA ALA A 232 67.61 26.62 -29.04
C ALA A 232 68.51 25.43 -29.49
N MET A 233 68.41 25.14 -30.79
CA MET A 233 69.44 25.19 -31.87
C MET A 233 70.90 24.68 -31.69
N SER A 234 71.36 24.09 -32.81
CA SER A 234 72.73 23.83 -33.32
C SER A 234 73.29 22.44 -32.99
N ARG A 235 73.77 21.61 -33.92
CA ARG A 235 74.20 21.75 -35.33
C ARG A 235 73.96 20.42 -36.04
#